data_AF-X1C538-F1
#
_entry.id   AF-X1C538-F1
#
_cell.length_a   1.000
_cell.length_b   1.000
_cell.length_c   1.000
_cell.angle_alpha   90.00
_cell.angle_beta   90.00
_cell.angle_gamma   90.00
#
_symmetry.space_group_name_H-M   'P 1'
#
loop_
_entity.id
_entity.type
_entity.pdbx_description
1 polymer ?
#
loop_
_entity_poly.entity_id
_entity_poly.type
_entity_poly.pdbx_seq_one_letter_code
_entity_poly.pdbx_strand_id
1 'polypeptide(L)'
;MSHLPAYDLFWDDPRPEINWNTPDGRWVGIGGYDWVDLIGKEVLKLTDEFEYEVWQPDLRADKIYTHVFSNGLIRKLFPAEQKKKLYGIKKIKYTVSQSIYENLVKETRRNRVILRLGAPSFEINRNIIDLGLSCPIIIQYFGEFKGSLNDLFKFKRNMLAKINDIREHFVLKKIFDKVDFVQWKAQLLSS
;
A
#
# COMPACT_ATOMS: atom_id res chain seq x y z
N MET A 1 -9.25 2.69 -4.30
CA MET A 1 -8.63 3.84 -5.01
C MET A 1 -7.14 3.82 -4.69
N SER A 2 -6.23 4.06 -5.63
CA SER A 2 -4.80 4.10 -5.29
C SER A 2 -4.55 5.31 -4.40
N HIS A 3 -4.06 5.11 -3.18
CA HIS A 3 -3.60 6.19 -2.29
C HIS A 3 -2.24 6.73 -2.76
N LEU A 4 -2.16 7.09 -4.04
CA LEU A 4 -1.11 8.02 -4.48
C LEU A 4 -1.42 9.35 -3.78
N PRO A 5 -0.42 10.09 -3.27
CA PRO A 5 -0.70 11.41 -2.73
C PRO A 5 -1.34 12.22 -3.86
N ALA A 6 -2.52 12.79 -3.59
CA ALA A 6 -3.31 13.48 -4.61
C ALA A 6 -2.79 14.89 -4.85
N TYR A 7 -1.49 15.01 -5.08
CA TYR A 7 -0.81 16.29 -5.22
C TYR A 7 -1.37 17.16 -6.36
N ASP A 8 -2.00 16.57 -7.39
CA ASP A 8 -2.67 17.34 -8.45
C ASP A 8 -4.00 17.97 -7.99
N LEU A 9 -4.65 17.39 -6.97
CA LEU A 9 -5.85 17.98 -6.33
C LEU A 9 -5.48 19.06 -5.32
N PHE A 10 -4.26 19.01 -4.79
CA PHE A 10 -3.74 19.88 -3.74
C PHE A 10 -2.54 20.70 -4.23
N TRP A 11 -2.47 20.97 -5.54
CA TRP A 11 -1.36 21.74 -6.11
C TRP A 11 -1.35 23.19 -5.61
N ASP A 12 -2.54 23.72 -5.32
CA ASP A 12 -2.76 25.06 -4.78
C ASP A 12 -2.71 25.10 -3.24
N ASP A 13 -2.68 23.94 -2.57
CA ASP A 13 -2.48 23.86 -1.13
C ASP A 13 -1.00 24.07 -0.78
N PRO A 14 -0.69 24.59 0.42
CA PRO A 14 0.68 24.66 0.89
C PRO A 14 1.32 23.26 0.89
N ARG A 15 2.54 23.18 0.37
CA ARG A 15 3.34 21.95 0.38
C ARG A 15 3.46 21.44 1.82
N PRO A 16 3.48 20.11 2.04
CA PRO A 16 3.77 19.57 3.36
C PRO A 16 5.15 20.07 3.82
N GLU A 17 5.29 20.24 5.14
CA GLU A 17 6.51 20.74 5.77
C GLU A 17 7.76 20.00 5.26
N ILE A 18 7.65 18.68 5.12
CA ILE A 18 8.69 17.83 4.57
C ILE A 18 8.41 17.59 3.08
N ASN A 19 9.15 18.30 2.22
CA ASN A 19 9.05 18.17 0.77
C ASN A 19 10.41 18.34 0.08
N TRP A 20 10.49 17.82 -1.16
CA TRP A 20 11.66 17.94 -2.02
C TRP A 20 11.23 18.25 -3.45
N ASN A 21 12.01 19.09 -4.14
CA ASN A 21 11.85 19.32 -5.57
C ASN A 21 12.44 18.14 -6.35
N THR A 22 11.75 17.73 -7.41
CA THR A 22 12.21 16.71 -8.36
C THR A 22 12.88 17.39 -9.56
N PRO A 23 13.78 16.71 -10.30
CA PRO A 23 14.51 17.31 -11.43
C PRO A 23 13.62 17.84 -12.57
N ASP A 24 12.39 17.32 -12.70
CA ASP A 24 11.40 17.74 -13.69
C ASP A 24 10.58 18.99 -13.26
N GLY A 25 10.97 19.64 -12.15
CA GLY A 25 10.31 20.84 -11.64
C GLY A 25 9.05 20.56 -10.83
N ARG A 26 8.70 19.29 -10.58
CA ARG A 26 7.63 18.91 -9.65
C ARG A 26 8.18 18.81 -8.22
N TRP A 27 7.38 18.26 -7.31
CA TRP A 27 7.78 18.00 -5.94
C TRP A 27 7.11 16.74 -5.40
N VAL A 28 7.75 16.16 -4.39
CA VAL A 28 7.25 15.07 -3.55
C VAL A 28 7.28 15.51 -2.09
N GLY A 29 6.41 14.94 -1.26
CA GLY A 29 6.36 15.32 0.15
C GLY A 29 5.71 14.28 1.05
N ILE A 30 6.00 14.40 2.34
CA ILE A 30 5.55 13.48 3.38
C ILE A 30 4.82 14.29 4.45
N GLY A 31 3.58 13.91 4.75
CA GLY A 31 2.76 14.62 5.74
C GLY A 31 3.08 14.25 7.19
N GLY A 32 3.33 12.97 7.50
CA GLY A 32 3.46 12.51 8.89
C GLY A 32 2.12 12.39 9.64
N TYR A 33 1.01 12.58 8.94
CA TYR A 33 -0.35 12.54 9.48
C TYR A 33 -1.20 11.41 8.89
N ASP A 34 -0.62 10.58 8.01
CA ASP A 34 -1.37 9.44 7.47
C ASP A 34 -1.61 8.42 8.58
N TRP A 35 -2.68 7.63 8.46
CA TRP A 35 -3.01 6.60 9.46
C TRP A 35 -1.86 5.65 9.79
N VAL A 36 -1.01 5.32 8.81
CA VAL A 36 0.17 4.47 9.01
C VAL A 36 1.26 5.16 9.81
N ASP A 37 1.37 6.49 9.72
CA ASP A 37 2.30 7.32 10.51
C ASP A 37 1.84 7.42 11.95
N LEU A 38 0.54 7.68 12.15
CA LEU A 38 -0.06 7.77 13.47
C LEU A 38 0.11 6.47 14.25
N ILE A 39 -0.07 5.33 13.59
CA ILE A 39 0.13 4.02 14.23
C ILE A 39 1.62 3.81 14.57
N GLY A 40 2.53 4.13 13.65
CA GLY A 40 3.97 4.04 13.93
C GLY A 40 4.38 4.92 15.11
N LYS A 41 3.84 6.15 15.18
CA LYS A 41 4.06 7.07 16.30
C LYS A 41 3.58 6.49 17.63
N GLU A 42 2.42 5.84 17.68
CA GLU A 42 1.95 5.21 18.93
C GLU A 42 2.77 3.98 19.30
N VAL A 43 3.22 3.16 18.33
CA VAL A 43 4.11 2.02 18.60
C VAL A 43 5.42 2.48 19.21
N LEU A 44 6.07 3.49 18.62
CA LEU A 44 7.37 4.02 19.07
C LEU A 44 7.31 4.71 20.44
N LYS A 45 6.12 5.08 20.94
CA LYS A 45 5.96 5.56 22.32
C LYS A 45 6.00 4.43 23.35
N LEU A 46 5.64 3.21 22.93
CA LEU A 46 5.48 2.06 23.82
C LEU A 46 6.76 1.25 23.96
N THR A 47 7.65 1.32 22.98
CA THR A 47 8.88 0.52 22.93
C THR A 47 9.89 1.12 21.95
N ASP A 48 11.17 0.95 22.26
CA ASP A 48 12.32 1.26 21.41
C ASP A 48 12.92 0.00 20.75
N GLU A 49 12.31 -1.17 20.93
CA GLU A 49 12.77 -2.44 20.35
C GLU A 49 12.57 -2.52 18.83
N PHE A 50 11.76 -1.62 18.27
CA PHE A 50 11.43 -1.60 16.84
C PHE A 50 11.85 -0.28 16.19
N GLU A 51 12.50 -0.39 15.05
CA GLU A 51 12.47 0.67 14.05
C GLU A 51 11.15 0.58 13.27
N TYR A 52 10.47 1.71 13.09
CA TYR A 52 9.20 1.74 12.35
C TYR A 52 9.36 2.54 11.07
N GLU A 53 9.25 1.86 9.93
CA GLU A 53 9.35 2.45 8.61
C GLU A 53 8.01 2.41 7.85
N VAL A 54 7.66 3.51 7.19
CA VAL A 54 6.51 3.59 6.28
C VAL A 54 7.01 3.78 4.85
N TRP A 55 6.73 2.78 4.01
CA TRP A 55 7.16 2.72 2.62
C TRP A 55 5.99 3.01 1.70
N GLN A 56 6.10 4.04 0.87
CA GLN A 56 5.04 4.43 -0.06
C GLN A 56 5.58 4.56 -1.49
N PRO A 57 4.93 3.95 -2.49
CA PRO A 57 5.25 4.22 -3.88
C PRO A 57 4.74 5.61 -4.30
N ASP A 58 5.58 6.37 -5.01
CA ASP A 58 5.24 7.69 -5.54
C ASP A 58 5.67 7.79 -7.02
N LEU A 59 4.72 8.15 -7.90
CA LEU A 59 4.97 8.28 -9.35
C LEU A 59 5.84 9.49 -9.71
N ARG A 60 6.05 10.42 -8.76
CA ARG A 60 6.87 11.61 -8.95
C ARG A 60 8.29 11.43 -8.43
N ALA A 61 8.51 10.43 -7.57
CA ALA A 61 9.82 10.17 -7.01
C ALA A 61 10.77 9.62 -8.11
N ASP A 62 11.86 10.32 -8.35
CA ASP A 62 12.98 9.91 -9.22
C ASP A 62 14.03 9.07 -8.47
N LYS A 63 14.05 9.19 -7.14
CA LYS A 63 14.91 8.43 -6.23
C LYS A 63 14.15 8.12 -4.94
N ILE A 64 14.76 7.35 -4.05
CA ILE A 64 14.19 7.12 -2.72
C ILE A 64 14.37 8.39 -1.88
N TYR A 65 13.26 8.99 -1.48
CA TYR A 65 13.26 10.12 -0.54
C TYR A 65 13.01 9.58 0.86
N THR A 66 13.82 9.99 1.83
CA THR A 66 13.73 9.50 3.21
C THR A 66 13.72 10.66 4.18
N HIS A 67 12.85 10.59 5.16
CA HIS A 67 12.84 11.48 6.31
C HIS A 67 12.63 10.69 7.60
N VAL A 68 13.34 11.12 8.64
CA VAL A 68 13.18 10.60 10.00
C VAL A 68 12.56 11.72 10.82
N PHE A 69 11.35 11.48 11.32
CA PHE A 69 10.66 12.44 12.18
C PHE A 69 11.31 12.48 13.56
N SER A 70 11.03 13.54 14.33
CA SER A 70 11.57 13.72 15.69
C SER A 70 11.16 12.61 16.67
N ASN A 71 10.11 11.85 16.38
CA ASN A 71 9.68 10.68 17.15
C ASN A 71 10.33 9.36 16.71
N GLY A 72 11.31 9.39 15.80
CA GLY A 72 12.00 8.21 15.26
C GLY A 72 11.28 7.50 14.10
N LEU A 73 10.07 7.94 13.71
CA LEU A 73 9.36 7.36 12.57
C LEU A 73 10.13 7.63 11.27
N ILE A 74 10.41 6.58 10.50
CA ILE A 74 11.07 6.69 9.21
C ILE A 74 10.03 6.62 8.09
N ARG A 75 10.07 7.58 7.17
CA ARG A 75 9.19 7.64 6.01
C ARG A 75 10.01 7.60 4.73
N LYS A 76 9.65 6.68 3.83
CA LYS A 76 10.34 6.47 2.56
C LYS A 76 9.35 6.56 1.39
N LEU A 77 9.61 7.48 0.46
CA LEU A 77 8.93 7.53 -0.83
C LEU A 77 9.80 6.83 -1.88
N PHE A 78 9.23 5.85 -2.55
CA PHE A 78 9.94 5.05 -3.55
C PHE A 78 9.49 5.41 -4.96
N PRO A 79 10.42 5.48 -5.92
CA PRO A 79 10.07 5.59 -7.33
C PRO A 79 9.08 4.52 -7.75
N ALA A 80 8.03 4.93 -8.44
CA ALA A 80 6.97 4.05 -8.89
C ALA A 80 6.58 4.32 -10.34
N GLU A 81 5.99 3.30 -10.96
CA GLU A 81 5.50 3.34 -12.33
C GLU A 81 4.02 2.99 -12.38
N GLN A 82 3.32 3.59 -13.35
CA GLN A 82 1.93 3.25 -13.63
C GLN A 82 1.85 2.28 -14.82
N LYS A 83 1.47 1.03 -14.54
CA LYS A 83 1.21 0.01 -15.54
C LYS A 83 -0.28 -0.09 -15.85
N LYS A 84 -0.62 -0.80 -16.93
CA LYS A 84 -2.01 -1.02 -17.37
C LYS A 84 -2.28 -2.52 -17.45
N LYS A 85 -3.45 -2.96 -16.96
CA LYS A 85 -3.96 -4.33 -17.16
C LYS A 85 -5.38 -4.29 -17.69
N LEU A 86 -5.81 -5.39 -18.32
CA LEU A 86 -7.21 -5.55 -18.72
C LEU A 86 -8.04 -5.99 -17.51
N TYR A 87 -9.16 -5.31 -17.30
CA TYR A 87 -10.22 -5.69 -16.39
C TYR A 87 -11.55 -5.83 -17.16
N GLY A 88 -11.90 -7.08 -17.52
CA GLY A 88 -12.82 -7.35 -18.61
C GLY A 88 -12.29 -6.73 -19.92
N ILE A 89 -13.11 -5.91 -20.57
CA ILE A 89 -12.70 -5.14 -21.76
C ILE A 89 -12.04 -3.79 -21.43
N LYS A 90 -12.05 -3.36 -20.17
CA LYS A 90 -11.54 -2.03 -19.78
C LYS A 90 -10.06 -2.14 -19.45
N LYS A 91 -9.24 -1.19 -19.93
CA LYS A 91 -7.87 -1.02 -19.45
C LYS A 91 -7.90 -0.25 -18.13
N ILE A 92 -7.40 -0.86 -17.06
CA ILE A 92 -7.25 -0.20 -15.75
C ILE A 92 -5.77 0.03 -15.46
N LYS A 93 -5.49 1.13 -14.77
CA LYS A 93 -4.14 1.50 -14.33
C LYS A 93 -3.87 0.91 -12.95
N TYR A 94 -2.63 0.53 -12.70
CA TYR A 94 -2.15 0.09 -11.39
C TYR A 94 -0.72 0.56 -11.17
N THR A 95 -0.35 0.72 -9.91
CA THR A 95 0.98 1.19 -9.51
C THR A 95 1.88 0.00 -9.19
N VAL A 96 3.13 0.06 -9.63
CA VAL A 96 4.20 -0.86 -9.23
C VAL A 96 5.42 -0.06 -8.79
N SER A 97 6.24 -0.62 -7.92
CA SER A 97 7.53 -0.03 -7.56
C SER A 97 8.56 -1.15 -7.44
N GLN A 98 9.44 -1.24 -8.44
CA GLN A 98 10.51 -2.23 -8.45
C GLN A 98 11.51 -2.00 -7.30
N SER A 99 11.77 -0.72 -7.00
CA SER A 99 12.64 -0.32 -5.90
C SER A 99 12.12 -0.78 -4.54
N ILE A 100 10.79 -0.76 -4.29
CA ILE A 100 10.21 -1.36 -3.07
C ILE A 100 10.54 -2.84 -2.98
N TYR A 101 10.30 -3.61 -4.05
CA TYR A 101 10.51 -5.06 -4.04
C TYR A 101 11.97 -5.42 -3.74
N GLU A 102 12.91 -4.74 -4.41
CA GLU A 102 14.33 -4.98 -4.23
C GLU A 102 14.83 -4.61 -2.84
N ASN A 103 14.34 -3.49 -2.28
CA ASN A 103 14.72 -3.09 -0.93
C ASN A 103 14.08 -4.02 0.12
N LEU A 104 12.83 -4.45 -0.05
CA LEU A 104 12.20 -5.41 0.87
C LEU A 104 12.99 -6.72 0.94
N VAL A 105 13.39 -7.29 -0.22
CA VAL A 105 14.20 -8.51 -0.25
C VAL A 105 15.54 -8.32 0.47
N LYS A 106 16.18 -7.16 0.33
CA LYS A 106 17.43 -6.84 1.02
C LYS A 106 17.22 -6.70 2.53
N GLU A 107 16.18 -6.00 2.94
CA GLU A 107 15.85 -5.79 4.36
C GLU A 107 15.53 -7.12 5.05
N THR A 108 14.67 -7.95 4.47
CA THR A 108 14.32 -9.25 5.07
C THR A 108 15.48 -10.25 5.14
N ARG A 109 16.56 -10.02 4.38
CA ARG A 109 17.79 -10.83 4.47
C ARG A 109 18.72 -10.37 5.59
N ARG A 110 18.65 -9.09 5.96
CA ARG A 110 19.56 -8.46 6.93
C ARG A 110 18.93 -8.32 8.31
N ASN A 111 17.63 -8.10 8.34
CA ASN A 111 16.88 -7.69 9.50
C ASN A 111 15.70 -8.64 9.76
N ARG A 112 15.27 -8.72 11.02
CA ARG A 112 14.00 -9.33 11.38
C ARG A 112 12.90 -8.31 11.12
N VAL A 113 12.11 -8.55 10.09
CA VAL A 113 11.09 -7.61 9.62
C VAL A 113 9.70 -8.14 9.98
N ILE A 114 8.80 -7.25 10.37
CA ILE A 114 7.35 -7.51 10.36
C ILE A 114 6.77 -6.62 9.28
N LEU A 115 6.11 -7.22 8.29
CA LEU A 115 5.61 -6.50 7.14
C LEU A 115 4.12 -6.20 7.30
N ARG A 116 3.77 -4.93 7.37
CA ARG A 116 2.37 -4.48 7.39
C ARG A 116 1.96 -3.91 6.04
N LEU A 117 1.05 -4.58 5.36
CA LEU A 117 0.52 -4.17 4.07
C LEU A 117 -0.87 -3.54 4.24
N GLY A 118 -1.12 -2.44 3.53
CA GLY A 118 -2.50 -1.97 3.31
C GLY A 118 -3.31 -3.01 2.50
N ALA A 119 -4.58 -2.69 2.21
CA ALA A 119 -5.50 -3.65 1.59
C ALA A 119 -4.86 -4.45 0.42
N PRO A 120 -5.05 -5.78 0.35
CA PRO A 120 -4.28 -6.62 -0.56
C PRO A 120 -4.82 -6.62 -1.99
N SER A 121 -5.93 -5.92 -2.25
CA SER A 121 -6.45 -5.67 -3.59
C SER A 121 -5.58 -4.71 -4.42
N PHE A 122 -4.47 -4.23 -3.87
CA PHE A 122 -3.46 -3.48 -4.62
C PHE A 122 -2.41 -4.42 -5.22
N GLU A 123 -2.19 -4.30 -6.53
CA GLU A 123 -1.18 -5.08 -7.28
C GLU A 123 0.20 -5.07 -6.63
N ILE A 124 0.60 -3.94 -6.04
CA ILE A 124 1.87 -3.83 -5.34
C ILE A 124 1.97 -4.80 -4.15
N ASN A 125 0.91 -4.90 -3.35
CA ASN A 125 0.88 -5.78 -2.16
C ASN A 125 0.86 -7.24 -2.58
N ARG A 126 0.08 -7.57 -3.63
CA ARG A 126 0.11 -8.91 -4.22
C ARG A 126 1.51 -9.30 -4.67
N ASN A 127 2.19 -8.42 -5.41
CA ASN A 127 3.55 -8.70 -5.88
C ASN A 127 4.51 -8.91 -4.71
N ILE A 128 4.38 -8.12 -3.64
CA ILE A 128 5.21 -8.28 -2.42
C ILE A 128 4.98 -9.65 -1.78
N ILE A 129 3.72 -10.08 -1.64
CA ILE A 129 3.40 -11.40 -1.06
C ILE A 129 3.91 -12.53 -1.95
N ASP A 130 3.85 -12.36 -3.27
CA ASP A 130 4.37 -13.32 -4.23
C ASP A 130 5.91 -13.39 -4.26
N LEU A 131 6.64 -12.45 -3.62
CA LEU A 131 8.08 -12.57 -3.40
C LEU A 131 8.45 -13.72 -2.44
N GLY A 132 7.50 -14.22 -1.64
CA GLY A 132 7.75 -15.32 -0.70
C GLY A 132 8.74 -14.96 0.41
N LEU A 133 8.63 -13.73 0.93
CA LEU A 133 9.51 -13.24 2.00
C LEU A 133 9.30 -14.08 3.28
N SER A 134 10.39 -14.47 3.93
CA SER A 134 10.36 -15.23 5.19
C SER A 134 10.19 -14.32 6.41
N CYS A 135 9.13 -13.51 6.40
CA CYS A 135 8.80 -12.58 7.48
C CYS A 135 7.30 -12.63 7.78
N PRO A 136 6.87 -12.37 9.04
CA PRO A 136 5.45 -12.22 9.34
C PRO A 136 4.81 -11.11 8.50
N ILE A 137 3.68 -11.41 7.86
CA ILE A 137 2.90 -10.48 7.04
C ILE A 137 1.55 -10.20 7.70
N ILE A 138 1.28 -8.92 7.96
CA ILE A 138 0.02 -8.40 8.47
C ILE A 138 -0.67 -7.65 7.33
N ILE A 139 -1.88 -8.03 6.97
CA ILE A 139 -2.70 -7.28 6.02
C ILE A 139 -3.76 -6.48 6.75
N GLN A 140 -3.83 -5.17 6.46
CA GLN A 140 -4.89 -4.30 6.94
C GLN A 140 -5.96 -4.10 5.86
N TYR A 141 -7.20 -4.44 6.21
CA TYR A 141 -8.37 -4.19 5.37
C TYR A 141 -9.15 -2.95 5.83
N PHE A 142 -9.45 -2.07 4.88
CA PHE A 142 -10.34 -0.93 5.05
C PHE A 142 -11.63 -1.18 4.27
N GLY A 143 -12.76 -1.33 4.98
CA GLY A 143 -14.10 -1.44 4.40
C GLY A 143 -14.66 -2.87 4.31
N GLU A 144 -15.83 -2.99 3.66
CA GLU A 144 -16.54 -4.26 3.51
C GLU A 144 -15.77 -5.24 2.61
N PHE A 145 -15.45 -6.41 3.15
CA PHE A 145 -14.93 -7.51 2.35
C PHE A 145 -16.05 -8.11 1.50
N LYS A 146 -16.17 -7.67 0.25
CA LYS A 146 -17.07 -8.25 -0.77
C LYS A 146 -16.50 -9.54 -1.34
N GLY A 147 -16.10 -10.46 -0.47
CA GLY A 147 -15.59 -11.78 -0.83
C GLY A 147 -16.52 -12.91 -0.42
N SER A 148 -17.76 -12.61 -0.02
CA SER A 148 -18.76 -13.66 0.15
C SER A 148 -19.07 -14.29 -1.21
N LEU A 149 -19.26 -15.62 -1.24
CA LEU A 149 -19.73 -16.31 -2.45
C LEU A 149 -21.03 -15.67 -2.96
N ASN A 150 -21.87 -15.16 -2.05
CA ASN A 150 -23.11 -14.46 -2.37
C ASN A 150 -22.88 -13.21 -3.24
N ASP A 151 -21.77 -12.49 -3.06
CA ASP A 151 -21.43 -11.35 -3.92
C ASP A 151 -20.92 -11.76 -5.30
N LEU A 152 -20.30 -12.93 -5.42
CA LEU A 152 -19.88 -13.51 -6.71
C LEU A 152 -21.09 -13.95 -7.54
N PHE A 153 -22.15 -14.46 -6.90
CA PHE A 153 -23.34 -14.93 -7.60
C PHE A 153 -24.33 -13.83 -7.98
N LYS A 154 -24.22 -12.62 -7.40
CA LYS A 154 -25.03 -11.46 -7.84
C LYS A 154 -24.91 -11.23 -9.35
N PHE A 155 -26.05 -10.97 -9.99
CA PHE A 155 -26.08 -10.69 -11.42
C PHE A 155 -25.34 -9.38 -11.71
N LYS A 156 -24.39 -9.41 -12.65
CA LYS A 156 -23.71 -8.22 -13.15
C LYS A 156 -23.87 -8.18 -14.66
N ARG A 157 -24.31 -7.03 -15.17
CA ARG A 157 -24.51 -6.80 -16.63
C ARG A 157 -23.21 -7.00 -17.43
N ASN A 158 -22.03 -6.82 -16.82
CA ASN A 158 -20.74 -7.03 -17.46
C ASN A 158 -20.13 -8.38 -17.06
N MET A 159 -20.42 -9.42 -17.87
CA MET A 159 -19.95 -10.79 -17.63
C MET A 159 -18.43 -10.92 -17.66
N LEU A 160 -17.73 -10.15 -18.50
CA LEU A 160 -16.26 -10.19 -18.57
C LEU A 160 -15.60 -9.58 -17.34
N ALA A 161 -16.18 -8.52 -16.77
CA ALA A 161 -15.75 -8.02 -15.47
C ALA A 161 -16.04 -9.05 -14.35
N LYS A 162 -17.15 -9.78 -14.45
CA LYS A 162 -17.50 -10.85 -13.49
C LYS A 162 -16.50 -12.01 -13.50
N ILE A 163 -16.01 -12.43 -14.67
CA ILE A 163 -14.93 -13.43 -14.77
C ILE A 163 -13.68 -12.94 -14.04
N ASN A 164 -13.34 -11.67 -14.19
CA ASN A 164 -12.21 -11.09 -13.47
C ASN A 164 -12.45 -11.00 -11.98
N ASP A 165 -13.65 -10.67 -11.51
CA ASP A 165 -13.98 -10.70 -10.08
C ASP A 165 -13.81 -12.09 -9.47
N ILE A 166 -14.28 -13.13 -10.18
CA ILE A 166 -14.11 -14.53 -9.76
C ILE A 166 -12.62 -14.88 -9.71
N ARG A 167 -11.85 -14.49 -10.73
CA ARG A 167 -10.40 -14.70 -10.75
C ARG A 167 -9.70 -14.00 -9.59
N GLU A 168 -10.01 -12.73 -9.34
CA GLU A 168 -9.46 -11.95 -8.23
C GLU A 168 -9.85 -12.56 -6.88
N HIS A 169 -11.07 -13.11 -6.73
CA HIS A 169 -11.48 -13.83 -5.52
C HIS A 169 -10.58 -15.05 -5.24
N PHE A 170 -10.32 -15.89 -6.25
CA PHE A 170 -9.43 -17.04 -6.07
C PHE A 170 -7.98 -16.64 -5.83
N VAL A 171 -7.52 -15.54 -6.42
CA VAL A 171 -6.20 -14.96 -6.14
C VAL A 171 -6.12 -14.49 -4.69
N LEU A 172 -7.11 -13.73 -4.21
CA LEU A 172 -7.16 -13.25 -2.83
C LEU A 172 -7.18 -14.41 -1.83
N LYS A 173 -7.92 -15.49 -2.13
CA LYS A 173 -7.91 -16.69 -1.30
C LYS A 173 -6.50 -17.28 -1.14
N LYS A 174 -5.76 -17.43 -2.25
CA LYS A 174 -4.36 -17.89 -2.22
C LYS A 174 -3.41 -16.92 -1.50
N ILE A 175 -3.70 -15.63 -1.53
CA ILE A 175 -2.93 -14.62 -0.81
C ILE A 175 -3.15 -14.77 0.70
N PHE A 176 -4.38 -15.00 1.14
CA PHE A 176 -4.67 -15.20 2.56
C PHE A 176 -3.97 -16.40 3.16
N ASP A 177 -3.74 -17.46 2.37
CA ASP A 177 -2.97 -18.63 2.82
C ASP A 177 -1.49 -18.31 3.09
N LYS A 178 -0.99 -17.15 2.64
CA LYS A 178 0.41 -16.69 2.78
C LYS A 178 0.57 -15.57 3.82
N VAL A 179 -0.48 -15.24 4.57
CA VAL A 179 -0.51 -14.06 5.45
C VAL A 179 -0.78 -14.53 6.86
N ASP A 180 0.03 -14.07 7.80
CA ASP A 180 -0.03 -14.50 9.20
C ASP A 180 -1.20 -13.86 9.96
N PHE A 181 -1.50 -12.58 9.67
CA PHE A 181 -2.56 -11.85 10.38
C PHE A 181 -3.38 -10.94 9.45
N VAL A 182 -4.69 -10.88 9.70
CA VAL A 182 -5.61 -9.96 9.03
C VAL A 182 -6.18 -8.98 10.05
N GLN A 183 -5.88 -7.70 9.89
CA GLN A 183 -6.46 -6.63 10.68
C GLN A 183 -7.67 -6.03 9.96
N TRP A 184 -8.84 -6.12 10.59
CA TRP A 184 -10.08 -5.59 10.05
C TRP A 184 -10.44 -4.26 10.72
N LYS A 185 -10.68 -3.21 9.92
CA LYS A 185 -11.30 -1.98 10.42
C LYS A 185 -12.77 -1.99 10.04
N ALA A 186 -13.63 -2.36 10.99
CA ALA A 186 -15.06 -2.09 10.87
C ALA A 186 -15.25 -0.57 10.79
N GLN A 187 -16.04 -0.09 9.83
CA GLN A 187 -16.58 1.27 9.95
C GLN A 187 -17.42 1.27 11.22
N LEU A 188 -16.97 2.00 12.25
CA LEU A 188 -17.88 2.45 13.30
C LEU A 188 -18.90 3.33 12.57
N LEU A 189 -20.08 2.76 12.33
CA LEU A 189 -21.27 3.54 12.00
C LEU A 189 -21.50 4.42 13.23
N SER A 190 -21.11 5.69 13.13
CA SER A 190 -21.57 6.70 14.07
C SER A 190 -23.09 6.76 13.94
N SER A 191 -23.78 6.09 14.86
CA SER A 191 -25.20 6.26 15.16
C SER A 191 -25.45 7.59 15.84
#